data_AF-A0A2E6D6A6-F1
#
_entry.id   AF-A0A2E6D6A6-F1
#
_cell.length_a   1.000
_cell.length_b   1.000
_cell.length_c   1.000
_cell.angle_alpha   90.00
_cell.angle_beta   90.00
_cell.angle_gamma   90.00
#
_symmetry.space_group_name_H-M   'P 1'
#
loop_
_entity.id
_entity.type
_entity.pdbx_description
1 polymer ?
#
loop_
_entity_poly.entity_id
_entity_poly.type
_entity_poly.pdbx_seq_one_letter_code
_entity_poly.pdbx_strand_id
1 'polypeptide(L)' 'MGTFSNLHRTGTLMNRLVLLAALPLLALAPAEDPMAPEIDAEGWFRHLGQTPSLQSLKGRAVLIESWATW' A
#
# COMPACT_ATOMS: atom_id res chain seq x y z
N MET A 1 17.10 -27.20 -55.62
CA MET A 1 16.43 -25.90 -55.48
C MET A 1 15.33 -26.08 -54.44
N GLY A 2 15.62 -25.74 -53.19
CA GLY A 2 14.73 -25.90 -52.03
C GLY A 2 15.20 -24.92 -50.97
N THR A 3 14.30 -24.04 -50.56
CA THR A 3 14.54 -22.75 -49.92
C THR A 3 14.91 -22.89 -48.43
N PHE A 4 16.01 -22.25 -48.02
CA PHE A 4 16.28 -21.92 -46.63
C PHE A 4 15.37 -20.75 -46.21
N SER A 5 14.48 -21.00 -45.25
CA SER A 5 13.76 -19.94 -44.54
C SER A 5 13.93 -20.15 -43.06
N ASN A 6 14.98 -19.54 -42.52
CA ASN A 6 15.18 -19.29 -41.09
C ASN A 6 15.02 -17.76 -40.89
N LEU A 7 14.63 -17.35 -39.68
CA LEU A 7 14.36 -15.95 -39.23
C LEU A 7 12.92 -15.49 -39.55
N HIS A 8 12.02 -15.23 -38.59
CA HIS A 8 12.17 -14.36 -37.43
C HIS A 8 11.37 -14.88 -36.22
N ARG A 9 12.06 -15.14 -35.10
CA ARG A 9 11.47 -15.17 -33.76
C ARG A 9 11.88 -13.87 -33.07
N THR A 10 11.04 -12.85 -33.19
CA THR A 10 11.18 -11.58 -32.43
C THR A 10 9.80 -11.19 -31.93
N GLY A 11 9.51 -11.62 -30.71
CA GLY A 11 8.27 -11.34 -30.01
C GLY A 11 8.54 -11.45 -28.51
N THR A 12 9.48 -10.64 -28.02
CA THR A 12 9.82 -10.57 -26.60
C THR A 12 10.04 -9.11 -26.26
N LEU A 13 9.51 -8.68 -25.12
CA LEU A 13 9.85 -7.46 -24.36
C LEU A 13 9.06 -6.16 -24.61
N MET A 14 7.73 -6.17 -24.67
CA MET A 14 6.97 -4.91 -24.58
C MET A 14 5.70 -4.98 -23.71
N ASN A 15 5.70 -5.73 -22.61
CA ASN A 15 4.54 -5.71 -21.70
C ASN A 15 4.87 -5.76 -20.19
N ARG A 16 6.07 -5.32 -19.80
CA ARG A 16 6.51 -5.22 -18.39
C ARG A 16 6.68 -3.77 -17.91
N LEU A 17 6.06 -2.80 -18.59
CA LEU A 17 6.21 -1.37 -18.30
C LEU A 17 4.85 -0.73 -17.95
N VAL A 18 4.01 -1.48 -17.25
CA VAL A 18 2.71 -0.98 -16.77
C VAL A 18 2.67 -1.20 -15.25
N LEU A 19 2.42 -0.10 -14.52
CA LEU A 19 2.29 0.05 -13.06
C LEU A 19 3.58 0.18 -12.22
N LEU A 20 4.30 1.28 -12.38
CA LEU A 20 5.17 1.83 -11.32
C LEU A 20 4.92 3.32 -11.04
N ALA A 21 3.78 3.86 -11.52
CA ALA A 21 3.49 5.30 -11.51
C ALA A 21 2.62 5.78 -10.33
N ALA A 22 2.25 4.93 -9.37
CA ALA A 22 1.29 5.30 -8.31
C ALA A 22 1.93 5.72 -6.98
N LEU A 23 3.26 5.64 -6.82
CA LEU A 23 3.86 5.66 -5.48
C LEU A 23 4.28 7.02 -4.88
N PRO A 24 4.45 8.16 -5.59
CA PRO A 24 4.92 9.37 -4.91
C PRO A 24 3.83 10.42 -4.59
N LEU A 25 2.54 10.17 -4.88
CA LEU A 25 1.48 11.17 -4.67
C LEU A 25 0.83 11.17 -3.28
N LEU A 26 1.17 10.22 -2.41
CA LEU A 26 0.70 10.21 -1.00
C LEU A 26 1.58 11.03 -0.06
N ALA A 27 2.68 11.60 -0.56
CA ALA A 27 3.57 12.40 0.24
C ALA A 27 3.02 13.83 0.37
N LEU A 28 2.46 14.12 1.55
CA LEU A 28 2.41 15.46 2.14
C LEU A 28 1.28 16.39 1.66
N ALA A 29 0.05 15.89 1.55
CA ALA A 29 -1.09 16.79 1.76
C ALA A 29 -1.20 17.08 3.27
N PRO A 30 -1.25 18.35 3.71
CA PRO A 30 -1.63 18.65 5.08
C PRO A 30 -3.02 18.04 5.31
N ALA A 31 -3.21 17.34 6.43
CA ALA A 31 -4.52 16.81 6.77
C ALA A 31 -5.51 17.99 6.80
N GLU A 32 -6.51 17.96 5.91
CA GLU A 32 -7.52 19.02 5.80
C GLU A 32 -8.39 19.12 7.07
N ASP A 33 -8.42 18.05 7.86
CA ASP A 33 -9.00 17.98 9.20
C ASP A 33 -7.88 17.62 10.21
N PRO A 34 -7.64 18.44 11.25
CA PRO A 34 -6.68 18.10 12.30
C PRO A 34 -7.10 16.90 13.16
N MET A 35 -8.35 16.43 13.03
CA MET A 35 -8.85 15.29 13.78
C MET A 35 -8.34 13.98 13.16
N ALA A 36 -7.71 13.16 14.01
CA ALA A 36 -7.33 11.81 13.62
C ALA A 36 -8.58 11.00 13.21
N PRO A 37 -8.52 10.19 12.15
CA PRO A 37 -9.62 9.32 11.75
C PRO A 37 -9.82 8.19 12.75
N GLU A 38 -11.07 7.73 12.91
CA GLU A 38 -11.37 6.60 13.79
C GLU A 38 -10.62 5.34 13.36
N ILE A 39 -10.19 4.55 14.34
CA ILE A 39 -9.44 3.31 14.10
C ILE A 39 -10.43 2.15 14.11
N ASP A 40 -10.91 1.78 12.92
CA ASP A 40 -11.75 0.60 12.73
C ASP A 40 -10.90 -0.57 12.22
N ALA A 41 -10.78 -1.61 13.04
CA ALA A 41 -10.02 -2.82 12.72
C ALA A 41 -10.87 -4.04 13.01
N GLU A 42 -10.85 -5.02 12.10
CA GLU A 42 -11.60 -6.28 12.25
C GLU A 42 -11.22 -7.06 13.52
N GLY A 43 -9.98 -6.91 13.99
CA GLY A 43 -9.50 -7.54 15.20
C GLY A 43 -8.23 -6.90 15.75
N TRP A 44 -8.10 -6.92 17.07
CA TRP A 44 -6.93 -6.41 17.79
C TRP A 44 -6.12 -7.55 18.38
N PHE A 45 -4.80 -7.44 18.27
CA PHE A 45 -3.86 -8.42 18.84
C PHE A 45 -2.97 -7.74 19.88
N ARG A 46 -2.55 -8.49 20.90
CA ARG A 46 -1.59 -8.04 21.93
C ARG A 46 -1.97 -6.75 22.66
N HIS A 47 -3.27 -6.50 22.89
CA HIS A 47 -3.73 -5.38 23.72
C HIS A 47 -4.11 -5.87 25.13
N LEU A 48 -4.09 -4.95 26.11
CA LEU A 48 -4.52 -5.22 27.49
C LEU A 48 -5.80 -4.43 27.79
N GLY A 49 -6.81 -5.10 28.34
CA GLY A 49 -8.06 -4.46 28.73
C GLY A 49 -9.01 -4.21 27.56
N GLN A 50 -9.54 -2.99 27.45
CA GLN A 50 -10.53 -2.64 26.44
C GLN A 50 -9.95 -2.65 25.02
N THR A 51 -10.82 -2.88 24.04
CA THR A 51 -10.50 -2.70 22.62
C THR A 51 -10.06 -1.25 22.38
N PRO A 52 -8.90 -1.02 21.74
CA PRO A 52 -8.44 0.33 21.43
C PRO A 52 -9.43 1.07 20.52
N SER A 53 -9.57 2.36 20.76
CA SER A 53 -10.39 3.32 20.00
C SER A 53 -9.83 4.72 20.19
N LEU A 54 -10.17 5.68 19.34
CA LEU A 54 -9.68 7.06 19.55
C LEU A 54 -10.10 7.62 20.91
N GLN A 55 -11.31 7.29 21.35
CA GLN A 55 -11.83 7.75 22.64
C GLN A 55 -11.05 7.20 23.83
N SER A 56 -10.66 5.91 23.79
CA SER A 56 -9.87 5.30 24.87
C SER A 56 -8.41 5.79 24.90
N LEU A 57 -7.92 6.30 23.77
CA LEU A 57 -6.57 6.83 23.61
C LEU A 57 -6.45 8.34 23.81
N LYS A 58 -7.58 9.04 24.02
CA LYS A 58 -7.61 10.50 24.20
C LYS A 58 -6.68 10.97 25.31
N GLY A 59 -5.91 12.03 25.02
CA GLY A 59 -4.94 12.61 25.95
C GLY A 59 -3.59 11.89 26.01
N ARG A 60 -3.36 10.89 25.15
CA ARG A 60 -2.08 10.20 24.99
C ARG A 60 -1.48 10.53 23.63
N ALA A 61 -0.15 10.57 23.55
CA ALA A 61 0.55 10.54 22.28
C ALA A 61 0.52 9.11 21.73
N VAL A 62 0.09 8.95 20.48
CA VAL A 62 -0.09 7.66 19.82
C VAL A 62 0.70 7.64 18.52
N LEU A 63 1.47 6.58 18.30
CA LEU A 63 2.11 6.29 17.03
C LEU A 63 1.25 5.27 16.28
N ILE A 64 0.88 5.58 15.04
CA ILE A 64 0.18 4.66 14.15
C ILE A 64 1.16 4.23 13.06
N GLU A 65 1.34 2.93 12.90
CA GLU A 65 2.21 2.33 11.88
C GLU A 65 1.37 1.42 10.98
N SER A 66 1.41 1.67 9.68
CA SER A 66 0.81 0.82 8.67
C SER A 66 1.84 -0.15 8.12
N TRP A 67 1.57 -1.46 8.23
CA TRP A 67 2.46 -2.51 7.75
C TRP A 67 1.66 -3.68 7.15
N ALA A 68 2.33 -4.51 6.37
CA ALA A 68 1.78 -5.72 5.77
C ALA A 68 2.82 -6.85 5.86
N THR A 69 2.35 -8.10 5.93
CA THR A 69 3.22 -9.29 5.98
C THR A 69 3.82 -9.69 4.64
N TRP A 70 3.40 -9.05 3.54
CA TRP A 70 3.69 -9.45 2.16
C TRP A 70 4.36 -8.34 1.37
#